data_AF-A0A090T3G3-F1
#
_entry.id   AF-A0A090T3G3-F1
#
_cell.length_a   1.000
_cell.length_b   1.000
_cell.length_c   1.000
_cell.angle_alpha   90.00
_cell.angle_beta   90.00
_cell.angle_gamma   90.00
#
_symmetry.space_group_name_H-M   'P 1'
#
loop_
_entity.id
_entity.type
_entity.pdbx_description
1 polymer ?
#
loop_
_entity_poly.entity_id
_entity_poly.type
_entity_poly.pdbx_seq_one_letter_code
_entity_poly.pdbx_strand_id
1 'polypeptide(L)' 'MLKALSAVYPVNFMPTGGVSLNNVDDYLSISSVLACGGTWMVPTKLMDEGKWDELGAW' A
#
# COMPACT_ATOMS: atom_id res chain seq x y z
N MET A 1 -2.11 15.92 2.02
CA MET A 1 -3.54 15.73 2.37
C MET A 1 -3.73 14.83 3.59
N LEU A 2 -3.21 13.59 3.59
CA LEU A 2 -3.44 12.64 4.69
C LEU A 2 -3.01 13.15 6.08
N LYS A 3 -1.83 13.77 6.18
CA LYS A 3 -1.35 14.43 7.42
C LYS A 3 -2.28 15.52 7.96
N ALA A 4 -3.04 16.18 7.08
CA ALA A 4 -4.00 17.20 7.50
C ALA A 4 -5.29 16.56 8.03
N LEU A 5 -5.76 15.47 7.39
CA LEU A 5 -6.92 14.71 7.85
C LEU A 5 -6.66 14.06 9.22
N SER A 6 -5.46 13.50 9.42
CA SER A 6 -5.07 12.87 10.69
C SER A 6 -5.01 13.82 11.87
N ALA A 7 -4.87 15.13 11.63
CA ALA A 7 -4.86 16.14 12.68
C ALA A 7 -6.26 16.44 13.23
N VAL A 8 -7.31 16.21 12.44
CA VAL A 8 -8.71 16.56 12.78
C VAL A 8 -9.51 15.33 13.18
N TYR A 9 -9.27 14.19 12.51
CA TYR A 9 -10.06 12.99 12.70
C TYR A 9 -9.28 11.95 13.51
N PRO A 10 -9.80 11.49 14.67
CA PRO A 10 -9.15 10.47 15.50
C PRO A 10 -9.43 9.06 14.96
N VAL A 11 -9.04 8.81 13.71
CA VAL A 11 -9.24 7.53 13.00
C VAL A 11 -7.93 7.04 12.40
N ASN A 12 -7.88 5.74 12.11
CA ASN A 12 -6.79 5.14 11.36
C ASN A 12 -7.11 5.09 9.87
N PHE A 13 -6.08 5.19 9.04
CA PHE A 13 -6.17 5.21 7.59
C PHE A 13 -5.46 4.01 6.97
N MET A 14 -5.96 3.59 5.80
CA MET A 14 -5.32 2.62 4.93
C MET A 14 -5.27 3.21 3.50
N PRO A 15 -4.20 3.95 3.14
CA PRO A 15 -4.06 4.52 1.81
C PRO A 15 -4.01 3.44 0.73
N THR A 16 -4.77 3.65 -0.35
CA THR A 16 -4.81 2.77 -1.52
C THR A 16 -4.81 3.62 -2.81
N GLY A 17 -4.31 3.03 -3.89
CA GLY A 17 -4.18 3.71 -5.19
C GLY A 17 -2.92 4.59 -5.27
N GLY A 18 -2.03 4.28 -6.21
CA GLY A 18 -0.76 5.02 -6.39
C GLY A 18 0.33 4.74 -5.34
N VAL A 19 0.10 3.80 -4.41
CA VAL A 19 1.13 3.29 -3.52
C VAL A 19 2.07 2.36 -4.30
N SER A 20 3.37 2.42 -4.01
CA SER A 20 4.45 1.66 -4.64
C SER A 20 5.63 1.50 -3.68
N LEU A 21 6.63 0.70 -4.04
CA LEU A 21 7.89 0.58 -3.28
C LEU A 21 8.59 1.93 -3.03
N ASN A 22 8.39 2.91 -3.92
CA ASN A 22 9.05 4.20 -3.82
C ASN A 22 8.42 5.16 -2.78
N ASN A 23 7.20 4.88 -2.32
CA ASN A 23 6.44 5.82 -1.47
C ASN A 23 5.71 5.15 -0.29
N VAL A 24 5.75 3.81 -0.20
CA VAL A 24 5.05 3.08 0.87
C VAL A 24 5.54 3.50 2.27
N ASP A 25 6.85 3.70 2.42
CA ASP A 25 7.44 4.13 3.70
C ASP A 25 7.01 5.55 4.09
N ASP A 26 6.82 6.44 3.12
CA ASP A 26 6.32 7.80 3.39
C ASP A 26 4.92 7.76 4.00
N TYR A 27 4.05 6.86 3.51
CA TYR A 27 2.72 6.66 4.08
C TYR A 27 2.78 5.98 5.45
N LEU A 28 3.55 4.91 5.59
CA LEU A 28 3.68 4.16 6.85
C LEU A 28 4.35 4.96 7.96
N SER A 29 5.13 6.00 7.62
CA SER A 29 5.70 6.93 8.60
C SER A 29 4.65 7.79 9.33
N ILE A 30 3.43 7.87 8.81
CA ILE A 30 2.35 8.66 9.41
C ILE A 30 1.68 7.78 10.49
N SER A 31 1.73 8.21 11.75
CA SER A 31 1.27 7.39 12.90
C SER A 31 -0.20 6.94 12.85
N SER A 32 -1.05 7.67 12.12
CA SER A 32 -2.46 7.30 11.90
C SER A 32 -2.66 6.34 10.74
N VAL A 33 -1.61 5.89 10.06
CA VAL A 33 -1.68 4.90 8.97
C VAL A 33 -1.38 3.52 9.54
N LEU A 34 -2.36 2.62 9.43
CA LEU A 34 -2.24 1.25 9.95
C LEU A 34 -1.55 0.31 8.96
N ALA A 35 -1.86 0.49 7.67
CA ALA A 35 -1.35 -0.32 6.57
C ALA A 35 -1.47 0.47 5.26
N CYS A 36 -0.81 0.01 4.21
CA CYS A 36 -1.03 0.51 2.86
C CYS A 36 -1.47 -0.64 1.96
N GLY A 37 -2.41 -0.36 1.05
CA GLY A 37 -2.78 -1.30 0.01
C GLY A 37 -2.23 -0.85 -1.34
N GLY A 38 -1.82 -1.81 -2.16
CA GLY A 38 -1.68 -1.56 -3.59
C GLY A 38 -1.59 -2.82 -4.40
N THR A 39 -1.46 -2.63 -5.70
CA THR A 39 -1.51 -3.71 -6.68
C THR A 39 -0.13 -4.12 -7.15
N TRP A 40 0.91 -3.37 -6.79
CA TRP A 40 2.26 -3.62 -7.28
C TRP A 40 2.83 -4.96 -6.79
N MET A 41 2.45 -5.42 -5.59
CA MET A 41 2.97 -6.68 -5.02
C MET A 41 2.25 -7.93 -5.53
N VAL A 42 1.10 -7.78 -6.21
CA VAL A 42 0.35 -8.89 -6.83
C VAL A 42 0.00 -8.53 -8.28
N PRO A 43 0.98 -8.58 -9.21
CA PRO A 43 0.71 -8.24 -10.61
C PRO A 43 -0.33 -9.17 -11.24
N THR A 44 -1.40 -8.61 -11.81
CA THR A 44 -2.51 -9.37 -12.43
C THR A 44 -2.01 -10.36 -13.49
N LYS A 45 -0.98 -9.99 -14.26
CA LYS A 45 -0.38 -10.89 -15.26
C LYS A 45 0.14 -12.19 -14.63
N LEU A 46 0.84 -12.12 -13.49
CA LEU A 46 1.39 -13.31 -12.83
C LEU A 46 0.27 -14.17 -12.23
N MET A 47 -0.79 -13.54 -11.74
CA MET A 47 -2.00 -14.23 -11.28
C MET A 47 -2.69 -14.98 -12.43
N ASP A 48 -2.92 -14.30 -13.56
CA ASP A 48 -3.60 -14.87 -14.74
C ASP A 48 -2.79 -16.01 -15.37
N GLU A 49 -1.45 -15.90 -15.35
CA GLU A 49 -0.53 -16.92 -15.86
C GLU A 49 -0.24 -18.04 -14.83
N GLY A 50 -0.78 -17.95 -13.61
CA GLY A 50 -0.56 -18.94 -12.55
C GLY A 50 0.91 -19.05 -12.10
N LYS A 51 1.68 -17.97 -12.23
CA LYS A 51 3.13 -17.92 -11.95
C LYS A 51 3.39 -17.70 -10.45
N TRP A 52 3.01 -18.66 -9.63
CA TRP A 52 3.09 -18.57 -8.16
C TRP A 52 4.52 -18.40 -7.65
N ASP A 53 5.49 -19.08 -8.27
CA ASP A 53 6.90 -18.99 -7.86
C ASP A 53 7.46 -17.59 -8.10
N GLU A 54 7.20 -17.01 -9.29
CA GLU A 54 7.60 -15.61 -9.59
C GLU A 54 6.84 -14.61 -8.70
N LEU A 55 5.57 -14.88 -8.38
CA LEU A 55 4.75 -14.04 -7.51
C LEU A 55 5.20 -14.08 -6.04
N GLY A 56 5.77 -15.18 -5.58
CA GLY A 56 6.30 -15.32 -4.21
C GLY A 56 7.77 -14.93 -4.06
N ALA A 57 8.49 -14.65 -5.15
CA ALA A 57 9.94 -14.44 -5.18
C ALA A 57 10.40 -13.01 -4.79
N TRP A 58 9.58 -12.25 -4.07
CA TRP A 58 9.84 -10.85 -3.72
C TRP A 58 10.63 -10.70 -2.43
#